data_AF-A0A914ZJY3-F1
#
_entry.id   AF-A0A914ZJY3-F1
#
_cell.length_a   1.000
_cell.length_b   1.000
_cell.length_c   1.000
_cell.angle_alpha   90.00
_cell.angle_beta   90.00
_cell.angle_gamma   90.00
#
_symmetry.space_group_name_H-M   'P 1'
#
loop_
_entity.id
_entity.type
_entity.pdbx_description
1 polymer ?
#
loop_
_entity_poly.entity_id
_entity_poly.type
_entity_poly.pdbx_seq_one_letter_code
_entity_poly.pdbx_strand_id
1 'polypeptide(L)'
;LGEFLFETSDPNEVQRWIDTINYVAAAFSSPALPAAVSSTASAFHKPLLPSAPSKLSIPEQLRAHEEKELEMRQALEDLMKEAPPLNAKGHVVQQFFYKERYLYQQV
;
A
#
# COMPACT_ATOMS: atom_id res chain seq x y z
N LEU A 1 -2.89 -8.03 15.43
CA LEU A 1 -3.85 -6.89 15.43
C LEU A 1 -5.21 -7.49 15.14
N GLY A 2 -6.23 -7.15 15.94
CA GLY A 2 -7.58 -7.67 15.78
C GLY A 2 -8.39 -6.82 14.80
N GLU A 3 -9.45 -7.41 14.25
CA GLU A 3 -10.48 -6.72 13.49
C GLU A 3 -11.59 -6.28 14.45
N PHE A 4 -12.16 -5.08 14.25
CA PHE A 4 -13.23 -4.52 15.09
C PHE A 4 -14.45 -4.24 14.23
N LEU A 5 -15.64 -4.59 14.74
CA LEU A 5 -16.91 -4.26 14.14
C LEU A 5 -17.51 -3.05 14.85
N PHE A 6 -17.98 -2.08 14.07
CA PHE A 6 -18.69 -0.90 14.53
C PHE A 6 -20.09 -0.91 13.90
N GLU A 7 -21.10 -0.52 14.67
CA GLU A 7 -22.47 -0.38 14.20
C GLU A 7 -22.95 1.04 14.51
N THR A 8 -23.69 1.63 13.57
CA THR A 8 -24.40 2.90 13.77
C THR A 8 -25.87 2.72 13.44
N SER A 9 -26.73 3.58 13.98
CA SER A 9 -28.17 3.54 13.71
C SER A 9 -28.59 4.35 12.47
N ASP A 10 -27.65 5.10 11.88
CA ASP A 10 -27.86 5.98 10.72
C ASP A 10 -26.79 5.71 9.63
N PRO A 11 -27.18 5.37 8.39
CA PRO A 11 -26.26 5.19 7.27
C PRO A 11 -25.37 6.42 7.00
N ASN A 12 -25.84 7.64 7.26
CA ASN A 12 -25.02 8.85 7.09
C ASN A 12 -23.92 8.93 8.16
N GLU A 13 -24.14 8.33 9.33
CA GLU A 13 -23.11 8.22 10.35
C GLU A 13 -22.02 7.22 9.94
N VAL A 14 -22.39 6.10 9.29
CA VAL A 14 -21.41 5.14 8.73
C VAL A 14 -20.45 5.85 7.78
N GLN A 15 -20.99 6.64 6.84
CA GLN A 15 -20.15 7.37 5.89
C GLN A 15 -19.24 8.39 6.59
N ARG A 16 -19.76 9.14 7.57
CA ARG A 16 -18.95 10.09 8.36
C ARG A 16 -17.82 9.41 9.12
N TRP A 17 -18.06 8.22 9.68
CA TRP A 17 -17.02 7.43 10.33
C TRP A 17 -15.95 6.97 9.34
N ILE A 18 -16.35 6.47 8.17
CA ILE A 18 -15.43 6.08 7.09
C ILE A 18 -14.56 7.28 6.68
N ASP A 19 -15.17 8.42 6.41
CA ASP A 19 -14.45 9.63 5.96
C ASP A 19 -13.48 10.13 7.03
N THR A 20 -13.91 10.16 8.29
CA THR A 20 -13.08 10.62 9.42
C THR A 20 -11.88 9.71 9.64
N ILE A 21 -12.08 8.39 9.62
CA ILE A 21 -11.00 7.41 9.78
C ILE A 21 -10.02 7.52 8.62
N ASN A 22 -10.51 7.57 7.38
CA ASN A 22 -9.66 7.70 6.20
C ASN A 22 -8.87 9.01 6.20
N TYR A 23 -9.52 10.12 6.56
CA TYR A 23 -8.86 11.43 6.66
C TYR A 23 -7.73 11.41 7.70
N VAL A 24 -7.99 10.92 8.92
CA VAL A 24 -6.97 10.85 9.97
C VAL A 24 -5.86 9.88 9.56
N ALA A 25 -6.18 8.72 8.98
CA ALA A 25 -5.18 7.78 8.50
C ALA A 25 -4.26 8.44 7.44
N ALA A 26 -4.82 9.15 6.46
CA ALA A 26 -4.06 9.82 5.40
C ALA A 26 -3.28 11.05 5.89
N ALA A 27 -3.82 11.81 6.84
CA ALA A 27 -3.15 12.98 7.39
C ALA A 27 -1.91 12.61 8.23
N PHE A 28 -1.96 11.48 8.92
CA PHE A 28 -0.87 11.02 9.80
C PHE A 28 0.03 9.95 9.16
N SER A 29 -0.35 9.36 8.02
CA SER A 29 0.47 8.38 7.31
C SER A 29 1.79 8.99 6.87
N SER A 30 2.89 8.37 7.27
CA SER A 30 4.23 8.79 6.86
C SER A 30 4.70 8.04 5.61
N PRO A 31 5.54 8.66 4.77
CA PRO A 31 6.15 7.97 3.64
C PRO A 31 6.97 6.77 4.11
N ALA A 32 7.03 5.74 3.27
CA ALA A 32 7.84 4.56 3.55
C ALA A 32 9.32 4.93 3.70
N LEU A 33 10.02 4.20 4.57
CA LEU A 33 11.46 4.31 4.72
C LEU A 33 12.15 3.89 3.41
N PRO A 34 13.31 4.49 3.10
CA PRO A 34 14.12 4.06 1.97
C PRO A 34 14.41 2.56 2.07
N ALA A 35 14.38 1.87 0.93
CA ALA A 35 14.73 0.45 0.87
C ALA A 35 16.15 0.25 1.41
N ALA A 36 16.36 -0.84 2.17
CA ALA A 36 17.67 -1.17 2.68
C ALA A 36 18.64 -1.40 1.50
N VAL A 37 19.79 -0.75 1.52
CA VAL A 37 20.91 -0.98 0.58
C VAL A 37 21.63 -2.29 0.93
N SER A 38 20.92 -3.41 0.84
CA SER A 38 21.50 -4.74 1.04
C SER A 38 21.84 -5.39 -0.31
N SER A 39 22.85 -6.25 -0.33
CA SER A 39 23.32 -6.96 -1.53
C SER A 39 22.35 -8.04 -2.04
N THR A 40 21.20 -8.26 -1.38
CA THR A 40 20.12 -9.15 -1.83
C THR A 40 19.16 -8.41 -2.76
N ALA A 41 19.66 -7.95 -3.91
CA ALA A 41 18.93 -7.12 -4.88
C ALA A 41 17.75 -7.83 -5.60
N SER A 42 17.43 -9.09 -5.26
CA SER A 42 16.50 -9.92 -6.02
C SER A 42 15.17 -10.22 -5.31
N ALA A 43 15.03 -9.95 -4.00
CA ALA A 43 13.83 -10.29 -3.26
C ALA A 43 12.94 -9.07 -3.06
N PHE A 44 11.65 -9.20 -3.39
CA PHE A 44 10.66 -8.19 -3.07
C PHE A 44 10.41 -8.18 -1.55
N HIS A 45 10.53 -7.01 -0.94
CA HIS A 45 10.20 -6.79 0.46
C HIS A 45 9.12 -5.73 0.58
N LYS A 46 8.20 -5.92 1.52
CA LYS A 46 7.20 -4.90 1.84
C LYS A 46 7.92 -3.65 2.36
N PRO A 47 7.57 -2.44 1.85
CA PRO A 47 8.10 -1.20 2.37
C PRO A 47 7.87 -1.08 3.88
N LEU A 48 8.89 -0.60 4.60
CA LEU A 48 8.79 -0.36 6.03
C LEU A 48 8.19 1.03 6.26
N LEU A 49 7.12 1.10 7.03
CA LEU A 49 6.52 2.38 7.41
C LEU A 49 7.10 2.83 8.76
N PRO A 50 7.42 4.12 8.93
CA PRO A 50 7.84 4.63 10.22
C PRO A 50 6.65 4.70 11.19
N SER A 51 6.93 4.57 12.49
CA SER A 51 5.93 4.69 13.56
C SER A 51 5.64 6.14 13.97
N ALA A 52 6.41 7.09 13.43
CA ALA A 52 6.22 8.51 13.68
C ALA A 52 5.17 9.11 12.72
N PRO A 53 4.37 10.09 13.17
CA PRO A 53 3.43 10.79 12.31
C PRO A 53 4.16 11.61 11.25
N SER A 54 3.47 11.86 10.13
CA SER A 54 4.03 12.67 9.05
C SER A 54 4.32 14.10 9.49
N LYS A 55 5.36 14.68 8.92
CA LYS A 55 5.73 16.10 9.10
C LYS A 55 5.27 16.97 7.93
N LEU A 56 4.66 16.37 6.91
CA LEU A 56 4.16 17.05 5.73
C LEU A 56 2.86 17.80 6.05
N SER A 57 2.64 18.94 5.41
CA SER A 57 1.35 19.62 5.43
C SER A 57 0.29 18.82 4.66
N ILE A 58 -0.99 19.12 4.87
CA ILE A 58 -2.10 18.42 4.18
C ILE A 58 -1.99 18.48 2.64
N PRO A 59 -1.65 19.62 2.00
CA PRO A 59 -1.46 19.64 0.55
C PRO A 59 -0.26 18.81 0.07
N GLU A 60 0.80 18.72 0.88
CA GLU A 60 1.96 17.87 0.57
C GLU A 60 1.65 16.39 0.73
N GLN A 61 0.89 16.02 1.76
CA GLN A 61 0.34 14.67 1.93
C GLN A 61 -0.50 14.27 0.72
N LEU A 62 -1.42 15.14 0.30
CA LEU A 62 -2.29 14.88 -0.84
C LEU A 62 -1.48 14.57 -2.11
N ARG A 63 -0.51 15.44 -2.44
CA ARG A 63 0.38 15.19 -3.60
C ARG A 63 1.17 13.90 -3.47
N ALA A 64 1.72 13.62 -2.29
CA ALA A 64 2.47 12.39 -2.06
C ALA A 64 1.60 11.13 -2.23
N HIS A 65 0.34 11.18 -1.80
CA HIS A 65 -0.62 10.09 -1.98
C HIS A 65 -1.00 9.89 -3.45
N GLU A 66 -1.26 10.98 -4.19
CA GLU A 66 -1.56 10.93 -5.63
C GLU A 66 -0.37 10.38 -6.44
N GLU A 67 0.85 10.85 -6.15
CA GLU A 67 2.08 10.33 -6.75
C GLU A 67 2.26 8.84 -6.44
N LYS A 68 1.97 8.43 -5.20
CA LYS A 68 2.09 7.04 -4.78
C LYS A 68 1.07 6.14 -5.46
N GLU A 69 -0.17 6.58 -5.59
CA GLU A 69 -1.23 5.87 -6.31
C GLU A 69 -0.80 5.60 -7.76
N LEU A 70 -0.24 6.60 -8.44
CA LEU A 70 0.28 6.46 -9.79
C LEU A 70 1.45 5.46 -9.85
N GLU A 71 2.41 5.57 -8.93
CA GLU A 71 3.54 4.65 -8.83
C GLU A 71 3.09 3.19 -8.63
N MET A 72 2.11 2.96 -7.75
CA MET A 72 1.62 1.61 -7.44
C MET A 72 0.82 1.01 -8.61
N ARG A 73 0.02 1.82 -9.30
CA ARG A 73 -0.65 1.40 -10.54
C ARG A 73 0.35 1.01 -11.62
N GLN A 74 1.35 1.86 -11.87
CA GLN A 74 2.39 1.58 -12.85
C GLN A 74 3.17 0.30 -12.49
N ALA A 75 3.55 0.15 -11.23
CA ALA A 75 4.24 -1.04 -10.74
C ALA A 75 3.41 -2.33 -10.90
N LEU A 76 2.08 -2.25 -10.77
CA LEU A 76 1.18 -3.37 -10.99
C LEU A 76 1.09 -3.72 -12.49
N GLU A 77 0.94 -2.72 -13.35
CA GLU A 77 0.95 -2.91 -14.80
C GLU A 77 2.26 -3.54 -15.28
N ASP A 78 3.39 -3.07 -14.77
CA ASP A 78 4.70 -3.60 -15.12
C ASP A 78 4.89 -5.03 -14.60
N LEU A 79 4.42 -5.32 -13.39
CA LEU A 79 4.41 -6.69 -12.88
C LEU A 79 3.58 -7.62 -13.78
N MET A 80 2.40 -7.19 -14.23
CA MET A 80 1.55 -8.00 -15.11
C MET A 80 2.22 -8.34 -16.45
N LYS A 81 3.09 -7.46 -16.97
CA LYS A 81 3.89 -7.74 -18.18
C LYS A 81 4.96 -8.82 -17.94
N GLU A 82 5.41 -8.97 -16.70
CA GLU A 82 6.42 -9.95 -16.27
C GLU A 82 5.80 -11.26 -15.74
N ALA A 83 4.52 -11.52 -16.03
CA ALA A 83 3.82 -12.71 -15.56
C ALA A 83 4.59 -14.00 -15.91
N PRO A 84 4.87 -14.88 -14.92
CA PRO A 84 5.52 -16.15 -15.17
C PRO A 84 4.72 -17.00 -16.16
N PRO A 85 5.39 -17.78 -17.04
CA PRO A 85 4.67 -18.66 -17.95
C PRO A 85 3.88 -19.72 -17.17
N LEU A 86 2.81 -20.25 -17.76
CA LEU A 86 1.90 -21.20 -17.09
C LEU A 86 2.58 -22.48 -16.58
N ASN A 87 3.73 -22.83 -17.16
CA ASN A 87 4.53 -23.99 -16.75
C ASN A 87 5.59 -23.66 -15.68
N ALA A 88 5.77 -22.39 -15.30
CA ALA A 88 6.69 -22.00 -14.25
C ALA A 88 6.23 -22.55 -12.90
N LYS A 89 7.19 -22.87 -12.02
CA LYS A 89 6.94 -23.39 -10.68
C LYS A 89 7.98 -22.85 -9.70
N GLY A 90 7.69 -22.98 -8.41
CA GLY A 90 8.62 -22.64 -7.33
C GLY A 90 8.67 -21.15 -7.02
N HIS A 91 9.86 -20.68 -6.63
CA HIS A 91 10.05 -19.36 -6.02
C HIS A 91 9.60 -18.19 -6.91
N VAL A 92 9.81 -18.27 -8.22
CA VAL A 92 9.45 -17.19 -9.17
C VAL A 92 7.94 -16.95 -9.18
N VAL A 93 7.15 -18.02 -9.18
CA VAL A 93 5.68 -17.94 -9.16
C VAL A 93 5.18 -17.39 -7.81
N GLN A 94 5.77 -17.85 -6.71
CA GLN A 94 5.44 -17.36 -5.36
C GLN A 94 5.74 -15.86 -5.22
N GLN A 95 6.90 -15.41 -5.71
CA GLN A 95 7.31 -14.01 -5.65
C GLN A 95 6.40 -13.11 -6.49
N PHE A 96 5.99 -13.56 -7.68
CA PHE A 96 5.03 -12.86 -8.52
C PHE A 96 3.70 -12.64 -7.79
N PHE A 97 3.05 -13.71 -7.33
CA PHE A 97 1.75 -13.61 -6.64
C PHE A 97 1.83 -12.83 -5.33
N TYR A 98 2.96 -12.92 -4.63
CA TYR A 98 3.18 -12.13 -3.42
C TYR A 98 3.26 -10.63 -3.73
N LYS A 99 4.03 -10.24 -4.77
CA LYS A 99 4.12 -8.84 -5.20
C LYS A 99 2.80 -8.34 -5.77
N GLU A 100 2.10 -9.16 -6.56
CA GLU A 100 0.79 -8.84 -7.15
C GLU A 100 -0.23 -8.55 -6.05
N ARG A 101 -0.40 -9.48 -5.10
CA ARG A 101 -1.31 -9.31 -3.96
C ARG A 101 -0.98 -8.06 -3.15
N TYR A 102 0.32 -7.79 -2.93
CA TYR A 102 0.72 -6.59 -2.23
C TYR A 102 0.31 -5.32 -3.00
N LEU A 103 0.61 -5.24 -4.29
CA LEU A 103 0.28 -4.07 -5.10
C LEU A 103 -1.24 -3.84 -5.17
N TYR A 104 -2.04 -4.89 -5.35
CA TYR A 104 -3.51 -4.78 -5.31
C TYR A 104 -4.09 -4.27 -3.98
N GLN A 105 -3.40 -4.51 -2.86
CA GLN A 105 -3.84 -4.00 -1.55
C GLN A 105 -3.45 -2.53 -1.31
N GLN A 106 -2.71 -1.92 -2.23
CA GLN A 106 -2.16 -0.58 -2.08
C GLN A 106 -2.57 0.38 -3.20
N VAL A 107 -3.13 -0.15 -4.29
CA VAL A 107 -3.91 0.62 -5.30
C VAL A 107 -5.32 0.82 -4.76
#